data_AF-A0A2N2I0S2-F1
#
_entry.id   AF-A0A2N2I0S2-F1
#
_cell.length_a   1.000
_cell.length_b   1.000
_cell.length_c   1.000
_cell.angle_alpha   90.00
_cell.angle_beta   90.00
_cell.angle_gamma   90.00
#
_symmetry.space_group_name_H-M   'P 1'
#
loop_
_entity.id
_entity.type
_entity.pdbx_description
1 polymer ?
#
loop_
_entity_poly.entity_id
_entity_poly.type
_entity_poly.pdbx_seq_one_letter_code
_entity_poly.pdbx_strand_id
1 'polypeptide(L)'
;MEAQHGSFPNPLTIDSQSAADQNFSPTADELVKCTNGVVFTVNVSSANGTAVNQTCTSGGVSGMALRSISWPADAIAYTFMCAGDTGGTGHFTGAGYTTARAMGISIKVPAADAQAAIAHTDYSDMVTLTLSY
;
A
#
# COMPACT_ATOMS: atom_id res chain seq x y z
N MET A 1 16.91 -3.33 -19.01
CA MET A 1 15.65 -3.30 -18.24
C MET A 1 15.91 -2.37 -17.08
N GLU A 2 15.25 -1.22 -17.04
CA GLU A 2 15.42 -0.26 -15.94
C GLU A 2 14.02 0.00 -15.40
N ALA A 3 13.65 -0.75 -14.36
CA ALA A 3 12.56 -0.32 -13.50
C ALA A 3 13.17 0.77 -12.62
N GLN A 4 12.65 1.99 -12.71
CA GLN A 4 12.98 2.97 -11.67
C GLN A 4 12.22 2.54 -10.42
N HIS A 5 12.97 2.34 -9.33
CA HIS A 5 12.44 1.91 -8.06
C HIS A 5 12.12 3.16 -7.27
N GLY A 6 10.84 3.39 -7.03
CA GLY A 6 10.45 4.40 -6.09
C GLY A 6 10.54 3.93 -4.66
N SER A 7 10.96 4.83 -3.77
CA SER A 7 10.94 4.62 -2.32
C SER A 7 9.84 5.47 -1.70
N PHE A 8 8.88 4.82 -1.05
CA PHE A 8 7.94 5.51 -0.19
C PHE A 8 8.63 6.00 1.09
N PRO A 9 8.14 7.08 1.73
CA PRO A 9 8.55 7.44 3.08
C PRO A 9 8.50 6.23 4.00
N ASN A 10 9.62 5.95 4.68
CA ASN A 10 9.74 4.89 5.67
C ASN A 10 10.30 5.46 6.98
N PRO A 11 9.53 5.47 8.08
CA PRO A 11 8.18 4.91 8.22
C PRO A 11 7.07 5.79 7.61
N LEU A 12 5.97 5.14 7.24
CA LEU A 12 4.70 5.80 6.91
C LEU A 12 3.84 5.84 8.17
N THR A 13 3.55 7.04 8.68
CA THR A 13 2.70 7.21 9.87
C THR A 13 1.24 7.36 9.47
N ILE A 14 0.37 6.54 10.07
CA ILE A 14 -1.08 6.62 9.94
C ILE A 14 -1.72 6.89 11.31
N ASP A 15 -2.89 7.53 11.31
CA ASP A 15 -3.78 7.62 12.46
C ASP A 15 -4.66 6.36 12.51
N SER A 16 -4.29 5.39 13.35
CA SER A 16 -5.06 4.14 13.49
C SER A 16 -6.46 4.33 14.08
N GLN A 17 -6.75 5.49 14.68
CA GLN A 17 -8.04 5.80 15.31
C GLN A 17 -8.98 6.54 14.36
N SER A 18 -8.52 6.87 13.15
CA SER A 18 -9.33 7.49 12.11
C SER A 18 -9.90 6.45 11.14
N ALA A 19 -11.22 6.48 10.96
CA ALA A 19 -11.91 5.71 9.93
C ALA A 19 -11.92 6.41 8.55
N ALA A 20 -11.35 7.61 8.46
CA ALA A 20 -11.24 8.33 7.20
C ALA A 20 -10.08 7.76 6.36
N ASP A 21 -10.21 7.89 5.03
CA ASP A 21 -9.15 7.48 4.13
C ASP A 21 -7.91 8.37 4.33
N GLN A 22 -6.75 7.75 4.53
CA GLN A 22 -5.48 8.42 4.75
C GLN A 22 -4.64 8.32 3.49
N ASN A 23 -4.52 9.45 2.80
CA ASN A 23 -3.90 9.51 1.47
C ASN A 23 -2.46 10.00 1.56
N PHE A 24 -1.56 9.21 0.99
CA PHE A 24 -0.13 9.50 0.89
C PHE A 24 0.17 9.74 -0.59
N SER A 25 0.22 11.02 -0.93
CA SER A 25 0.47 11.44 -2.31
C SER A 25 1.88 11.03 -2.72
N PRO A 26 2.08 10.61 -3.98
CA PRO A 26 3.41 10.32 -4.48
C PRO A 26 4.30 11.56 -4.38
N THR A 27 5.54 11.36 -3.97
CA THR A 27 6.64 12.30 -4.11
C THR A 27 7.36 12.09 -5.46
N ALA A 28 8.44 12.82 -5.69
CA ALA A 28 9.24 12.69 -6.90
C ALA A 28 9.94 11.32 -7.01
N ASP A 29 10.07 10.60 -5.90
CA ASP A 29 10.78 9.33 -5.85
C ASP A 29 9.86 8.15 -6.16
N GLU A 30 8.54 8.19 -5.90
CA GLU A 30 7.63 7.05 -6.16
C GLU A 30 7.13 6.94 -7.60
N LEU A 31 8.08 6.77 -8.52
CA LEU A 31 7.83 6.65 -9.95
C LEU A 31 7.92 5.21 -10.42
N VAL A 32 6.91 4.78 -11.19
CA VAL A 32 6.90 3.50 -11.90
C VAL A 32 7.09 3.77 -13.39
N LYS A 33 8.12 3.15 -13.98
CA LYS A 33 8.42 3.20 -15.41
C LYS A 33 8.85 1.83 -15.90
N CYS A 34 8.28 1.38 -17.01
CA CYS A 34 8.70 0.16 -17.70
C CYS A 34 8.84 0.45 -19.19
N THR A 35 10.06 0.35 -19.69
CA THR A 35 10.39 0.52 -21.11
C THR A 35 10.18 -0.79 -21.88
N ASN A 36 9.89 -0.70 -23.18
CA ASN A 36 9.88 -1.82 -24.14
C ASN A 36 8.70 -2.81 -24.03
N GLY A 37 7.54 -2.40 -23.54
CA GLY A 37 6.33 -3.24 -23.60
C GLY A 37 6.26 -4.36 -22.56
N VAL A 38 7.20 -4.41 -21.61
CA VAL A 38 7.21 -5.42 -20.54
C VAL A 38 5.96 -5.26 -19.69
N VAL A 39 5.23 -6.37 -19.52
CA VAL A 39 4.08 -6.41 -18.62
C VAL A 39 4.59 -6.48 -17.20
N PHE A 40 4.18 -5.54 -16.36
CA PHE A 40 4.49 -5.58 -14.94
C PHE A 40 3.21 -5.57 -14.11
N THR A 41 3.32 -6.02 -12.87
CA THR A 41 2.28 -5.91 -11.85
C THR A 41 2.91 -5.48 -10.54
N VAL A 42 2.30 -4.49 -9.87
CA VAL A 42 2.64 -4.15 -8.49
C VAL A 42 1.85 -5.05 -7.55
N ASN A 43 2.55 -5.84 -6.75
CA ASN A 43 1.99 -6.70 -5.72
C ASN A 43 2.30 -6.15 -4.33
N VAL A 44 1.43 -6.42 -3.36
CA VAL A 44 1.56 -6.02 -1.96
C VAL A 44 1.49 -7.23 -1.05
N SER A 45 2.29 -7.23 0.02
CA SER A 45 2.25 -8.21 1.11
C SER A 45 2.31 -7.51 2.46
N SER A 46 1.54 -7.99 3.43
CA SER A 46 1.60 -7.58 4.83
C SER A 46 2.38 -8.62 5.64
N ALA A 47 3.27 -8.16 6.53
CA ALA A 47 3.99 -9.06 7.43
C ALA A 47 3.09 -9.54 8.60
N ASN A 48 2.14 -8.71 9.03
CA ASN A 48 1.25 -9.02 10.14
C ASN A 48 -0.12 -9.57 9.72
N GLY A 49 -0.50 -9.38 8.46
CA GLY A 49 -1.75 -9.81 7.86
C GLY A 49 -1.66 -11.14 7.09
N THR A 50 -2.75 -11.46 6.39
CA THR A 50 -2.88 -12.64 5.52
C THR A 50 -2.71 -12.31 4.03
N ALA A 51 -2.65 -11.03 3.66
CA ALA A 51 -2.38 -10.59 2.31
C ALA A 51 -0.92 -10.92 1.93
N VAL A 52 -0.74 -11.90 1.05
CA VAL A 52 0.57 -12.30 0.52
C VAL A 52 0.53 -12.20 -1.00
N ASN A 53 1.44 -11.41 -1.57
CA ASN A 53 1.61 -11.20 -3.01
C ASN A 53 0.29 -10.91 -3.76
N GLN A 54 -0.53 -10.03 -3.18
CA GLN A 54 -1.81 -9.63 -3.76
C GLN A 54 -1.60 -8.50 -4.76
N THR A 55 -2.33 -8.51 -5.88
CA THR A 55 -2.29 -7.41 -6.83
C THR A 55 -2.74 -6.13 -6.15
N CYS A 56 -1.91 -5.09 -6.20
CA CYS A 56 -2.26 -3.81 -5.62
C CYS A 56 -3.20 -3.03 -6.55
N THR A 57 -4.36 -2.64 -6.02
CA THR A 57 -5.41 -1.96 -6.79
C THR A 57 -5.89 -0.69 -6.09
N SER A 58 -6.52 0.19 -6.85
CA SER A 58 -7.24 1.37 -6.35
C SER A 58 -8.50 1.00 -5.56
N GLY A 59 -9.04 -0.22 -5.76
CA GLY A 59 -10.15 -0.76 -4.97
C GLY A 59 -9.71 -1.33 -3.62
N GLY A 60 -8.41 -1.48 -3.41
CA GLY A 60 -7.81 -1.93 -2.16
C GLY A 60 -7.52 -3.43 -2.11
N VAL A 61 -6.62 -3.75 -1.18
CA VAL A 61 -6.24 -5.11 -0.78
C VAL A 61 -6.61 -5.27 0.68
N SER A 62 -7.49 -6.24 0.95
CA SER A 62 -7.89 -6.65 2.29
C SER A 62 -6.92 -7.68 2.87
N GLY A 63 -7.07 -8.00 4.16
CA GLY A 63 -6.20 -8.97 4.84
C GLY A 63 -4.87 -8.37 5.28
N MET A 64 -4.77 -7.04 5.32
CA MET A 64 -3.67 -6.33 5.97
C MET A 64 -4.00 -6.14 7.45
N ALA A 65 -3.00 -6.17 8.32
CA ALA A 65 -3.21 -6.00 9.76
C ALA A 65 -2.09 -5.18 10.39
N LEU A 66 -2.45 -4.24 11.26
CA LEU A 66 -1.51 -3.59 12.15
C LEU A 66 -1.53 -4.33 13.48
N ARG A 67 -0.36 -4.62 14.06
CA ARG A 67 -0.21 -5.35 15.31
C ARG A 67 0.40 -4.43 16.37
N SER A 68 -0.15 -4.44 17.59
CA SER A 68 0.42 -3.67 18.69
C SER A 68 1.78 -4.25 19.05
N ILE A 69 2.77 -3.37 19.21
CA ILE A 69 4.13 -3.75 19.61
C ILE A 69 4.12 -4.22 21.08
N SER A 70 3.37 -3.52 21.94
CA SER A 70 3.30 -3.80 23.38
C SER A 70 2.29 -4.89 23.75
N TRP A 71 1.26 -5.13 22.92
CA TRP A 71 0.33 -6.26 23.06
C TRP A 71 0.24 -7.06 21.75
N PRO A 72 1.16 -8.02 21.51
CA PRO A 72 1.25 -8.74 20.23
C PRO A 72 0.02 -9.57 19.84
N ALA A 73 -0.86 -9.87 20.78
CA ALA A 73 -2.13 -10.54 20.53
C ALA A 73 -3.20 -9.60 19.94
N ASP A 74 -3.03 -8.28 20.11
CA ASP A 74 -3.95 -7.29 19.60
C ASP A 74 -3.53 -6.83 18.19
N ALA A 75 -4.51 -6.85 17.30
CA ALA A 75 -4.33 -6.48 15.90
C ALA A 75 -5.62 -5.89 15.35
N ILE A 76 -5.45 -4.88 14.50
CA ILE A 76 -6.55 -4.19 13.82
C ILE A 76 -6.38 -4.35 12.31
N ALA A 77 -7.50 -4.54 11.62
CA ALA A 77 -7.50 -4.67 10.17
C ALA A 77 -7.35 -3.30 9.48
N TYR A 78 -6.77 -3.30 8.28
CA TYR A 78 -6.84 -2.15 7.39
C TYR A 78 -6.88 -2.60 5.92
N THR A 79 -7.25 -1.67 5.04
CA THR A 79 -7.21 -1.84 3.59
C THR A 79 -6.07 -1.01 3.02
N PHE A 80 -5.22 -1.63 2.20
CA PHE A 80 -4.14 -0.96 1.48
C PHE A 80 -4.55 -0.73 0.02
N MET A 81 -4.52 0.51 -0.45
CA MET A 81 -4.90 0.89 -1.81
C MET A 81 -3.72 1.49 -2.55
N CYS A 82 -3.50 1.05 -3.78
CA CYS A 82 -2.63 1.74 -4.71
C CYS A 82 -3.38 2.91 -5.33
N ALA A 83 -2.91 4.13 -5.07
CA ALA A 83 -3.46 5.36 -5.61
C ALA A 83 -2.52 5.96 -6.67
N GLY A 84 -2.94 7.05 -7.33
CA GLY A 84 -2.13 7.75 -8.32
C GLY A 84 -2.58 7.49 -9.76
N ASP A 85 -1.65 7.67 -10.70
CA ASP A 85 -1.96 7.62 -12.13
C ASP A 85 -1.88 6.19 -12.68
N THR A 86 -2.98 5.44 -12.54
CA THR A 86 -3.10 4.09 -13.11
C THR A 86 -3.44 4.11 -14.61
N GLY A 87 -3.50 5.27 -15.27
CA GLY A 87 -4.00 5.35 -16.66
C GLY A 87 -5.44 4.87 -16.84
N GLY A 88 -6.27 4.91 -15.78
CA GLY A 88 -7.69 4.55 -15.81
C GLY A 88 -8.02 3.07 -15.61
N THR A 89 -7.03 2.17 -15.48
CA THR A 89 -7.26 0.73 -15.24
C THR A 89 -7.62 0.41 -13.78
N GLY A 90 -7.31 1.30 -12.84
CA GLY A 90 -7.50 1.09 -11.41
C GLY A 90 -6.46 0.16 -10.78
N HIS A 91 -5.41 -0.22 -11.49
CA HIS A 91 -4.30 -1.03 -10.99
C HIS A 91 -3.03 -0.72 -11.79
N PHE A 92 -1.86 -0.82 -11.16
CA PHE A 92 -0.57 -0.58 -11.81
C PHE A 92 -0.14 -1.83 -12.59
N THR A 93 -0.74 -2.00 -13.77
CA THR A 93 -0.44 -3.09 -14.71
C THR A 93 -0.43 -2.59 -16.16
N GLY A 94 0.23 -3.35 -17.03
CA GLY A 94 0.17 -3.16 -18.48
C GLY A 94 1.53 -3.33 -19.15
N ALA A 95 1.57 -3.20 -20.49
CA ALA A 95 2.78 -3.23 -21.33
C ALA A 95 3.66 -1.97 -21.16
N GLY A 96 3.88 -1.59 -19.90
CA GLY A 96 4.68 -0.46 -19.46
C GLY A 96 4.00 0.91 -19.53
N TYR A 97 4.62 1.84 -18.82
CA TYR A 97 4.41 3.27 -19.00
C TYR A 97 5.63 3.87 -19.70
N THR A 98 5.43 4.44 -20.89
CA THR A 98 6.49 5.13 -21.65
C THR A 98 6.99 6.40 -20.93
N THR A 99 6.11 6.98 -20.12
CA THR A 99 6.40 8.11 -19.21
C THR A 99 6.32 7.60 -17.77
N ALA A 100 7.20 8.07 -16.89
CA ALA A 100 7.12 7.74 -15.48
C ALA A 100 5.75 8.11 -14.91
N ARG A 101 5.13 7.18 -14.16
CA ARG A 101 3.85 7.40 -13.47
C ARG A 101 4.06 7.43 -11.97
N ALA A 102 3.45 8.41 -11.33
CA ALA A 102 3.52 8.59 -9.89
C ALA A 102 2.54 7.63 -9.19
N MET A 103 3.08 6.80 -8.28
CA MET A 103 2.30 5.83 -7.49
C MET A 103 2.13 6.34 -6.06
N GLY A 104 0.88 6.57 -5.66
CA GLY A 104 0.53 6.92 -4.29
C GLY A 104 0.02 5.71 -3.50
N ILE A 105 -0.16 5.92 -2.19
CA ILE A 105 -0.76 4.94 -1.30
C ILE A 105 -1.97 5.58 -0.62
N SER A 106 -3.03 4.82 -0.45
CA SER A 106 -4.12 5.18 0.45
C SER A 106 -4.37 4.04 1.43
N ILE A 107 -4.60 4.39 2.69
CA ILE A 107 -4.85 3.42 3.77
C ILE A 107 -6.19 3.75 4.41
N LYS A 108 -6.96 2.71 4.69
CA LYS A 108 -8.25 2.81 5.37
C LYS A 108 -8.36 1.83 6.50
N VAL A 109 -8.59 2.34 7.71
CA VAL A 109 -8.94 1.52 8.88
C VAL A 109 -10.48 1.48 8.97
N PRO A 110 -11.12 0.29 9.04
CA PRO A 110 -12.56 0.20 9.26
C PRO A 110 -12.97 0.87 10.58
N ALA A 111 -14.18 1.41 10.67
CA ALA A 111 -14.63 2.15 11.85
C ALA A 111 -14.60 1.32 13.16
N ALA A 112 -14.90 0.03 13.08
CA ALA A 112 -14.83 -0.87 14.24
C ALA A 112 -13.38 -1.06 14.73
N ASP A 113 -12.45 -1.26 13.80
CA ASP A 113 -11.02 -1.38 14.07
C ASP A 113 -10.44 -0.06 14.60
N ALA A 114 -10.87 1.09 14.06
CA ALA A 114 -10.45 2.40 14.53
C ALA A 114 -10.87 2.66 15.98
N GLN A 115 -12.08 2.20 16.36
CA GLN A 115 -12.54 2.24 17.74
C GLN A 115 -11.74 1.30 18.64
N ALA A 116 -11.39 0.10 18.15
CA ALA A 116 -10.56 -0.85 18.90
C ALA A 116 -9.13 -0.30 19.12
N ALA A 117 -8.60 0.44 18.14
CA ALA A 117 -7.28 1.06 18.16
C ALA A 117 -7.11 2.16 19.23
N ILE A 118 -8.13 2.48 20.02
CA ILE A 118 -8.01 3.35 21.19
C ILE A 118 -7.30 2.62 22.35
N ALA A 119 -7.31 1.29 22.35
CA ALA A 119 -6.70 0.48 23.41
C ALA A 119 -5.17 0.65 23.48
N HIS A 120 -4.50 0.76 22.33
CA HIS A 120 -3.06 0.92 22.21
C HIS A 120 -2.72 1.97 21.14
N THR A 121 -1.52 2.56 21.19
CA THR A 121 -1.12 3.61 20.23
C THR A 121 0.08 3.21 19.37
N ASP A 122 0.52 1.96 19.47
CA ASP A 122 1.79 1.46 18.94
C ASP A 122 1.59 0.31 17.93
N TYR A 123 0.54 0.41 17.13
CA TYR A 123 0.30 -0.54 16.06
C TYR A 123 1.28 -0.32 14.90
N SER A 124 1.79 -1.41 14.33
CA SER A 124 2.70 -1.37 13.18
C SER A 124 2.46 -2.54 12.23
N ASP A 125 2.85 -2.37 10.98
CA ASP A 125 2.94 -3.42 9.97
C ASP A 125 4.14 -3.15 9.07
N MET A 126 4.72 -4.21 8.51
CA MET A 126 5.71 -4.10 7.45
C MET A 126 5.05 -4.52 6.14
N VAL A 127 4.89 -3.55 5.24
CA VAL A 127 4.31 -3.77 3.92
C VAL A 127 5.41 -3.85 2.87
N THR A 128 5.42 -4.92 2.09
CA THR A 128 6.34 -5.09 0.97
C THR A 128 5.59 -4.88 -0.34
N LEU A 129 6.03 -3.90 -1.13
CA LEU A 129 5.61 -3.70 -2.52
C LEU A 129 6.61 -4.36 -3.46
N THR A 130 6.14 -5.26 -4.30
CA THR A 130 6.97 -6.01 -5.26
C THR A 130 6.51 -5.70 -6.68
N LEU A 131 7.45 -5.29 -7.54
CA LEU A 131 7.21 -5.24 -8.99
C LEU A 131 7.54 -6.61 -9.58
N SER A 132 6.54 -7.28 -10.14
CA SER A 132 6.69 -8.55 -10.87
C SER A 132 6.65 -8.32 -12.38
N TYR A 133 7.52 -8.98 -13.13
CA TYR A 133 7.68 -8.90 -14.59
C TYR A 133 7.89 -10.29 -15.21
#